data_AF-A0A3M5JIW0-F1
#
_entry.id   AF-A0A3M5JIW0-F1
#
_cell.length_a   1.000
_cell.length_b   1.000
_cell.length_c   1.000
_cell.angle_alpha   90.00
_cell.angle_beta   90.00
_cell.angle_gamma   90.00
#
_symmetry.space_group_name_H-M   'P 1'
#
loop_
_entity.id
_entity.type
_entity.pdbx_description
1 polymer ?
#
loop_
_entity_poly.entity_id
_entity_poly.type
_entity_poly.pdbx_seq_one_letter_code
_entity_poly.pdbx_strand_id
1 'polypeptide(L)' 'MNRDQLQSIAAALEDGYGDCPHGRAALLRWIEEEISRLKALGVPGGEAATMELGLSYLAWLGEE' A
#
# COMPACT_ATOMS: atom_id res chain seq x y z
N MET A 1 -0.38 -13.26 2.41
CA MET A 1 -1.62 -12.45 2.29
C MET A 1 -2.37 -12.96 1.06
N ASN A 2 -3.70 -12.96 1.03
CA ASN A 2 -4.41 -13.48 -0.15
C ASN A 2 -4.46 -12.42 -1.26
N ARG A 3 -4.43 -12.86 -2.53
CA ARG A 3 -4.42 -11.95 -3.69
C ARG A 3 -5.64 -11.02 -3.74
N ASP A 4 -6.80 -11.50 -3.31
CA ASP A 4 -8.02 -10.71 -3.20
C ASP A 4 -7.89 -9.53 -2.22
N GLN A 5 -7.23 -9.77 -1.09
CA GLN A 5 -6.97 -8.74 -0.08
C GLN A 5 -6.01 -7.67 -0.61
N LEU A 6 -4.98 -8.07 -1.35
CA LEU A 6 -4.07 -7.15 -2.02
C LEU A 6 -4.77 -6.28 -3.06
N GLN A 7 -5.68 -6.86 -3.84
CA GLN A 7 -6.48 -6.12 -4.82
C GLN A 7 -7.41 -5.10 -4.14
N SER A 8 -8.02 -5.47 -3.03
CA SER A 8 -8.88 -4.56 -2.27
C SER A 8 -8.09 -3.39 -1.68
N ILE A 9 -6.91 -3.64 -1.11
CA ILE A 9 -6.02 -2.59 -0.59
C ILE A 9 -5.54 -1.68 -1.73
N ALA A 10 -5.14 -2.25 -2.86
CA ALA A 10 -4.72 -1.49 -4.02
C ALA A 10 -5.83 -0.59 -4.56
N ALA A 11 -7.07 -1.10 -4.63
CA ALA A 11 -8.23 -0.29 -5.03
C ALA A 11 -8.52 0.83 -4.02
N ALA A 12 -8.41 0.57 -2.72
CA ALA A 12 -8.62 1.59 -1.68
C ALA A 12 -7.54 2.69 -1.73
N LEU A 13 -6.30 2.34 -2.05
CA LEU A 13 -5.22 3.31 -2.24
C LEU A 13 -5.46 4.18 -3.48
N GLU A 14 -5.81 3.57 -4.60
CA GLU A 14 -6.10 4.30 -5.84
C GLU A 14 -7.33 5.22 -5.70
N ASP A 15 -8.37 4.78 -4.99
CA ASP A 15 -9.56 5.58 -4.69
C ASP A 15 -9.24 6.79 -3.79
N GLY A 16 -8.39 6.60 -2.77
CA GLY A 16 -8.04 7.65 -1.82
C GLY A 16 -6.97 8.64 -2.29
N TYR A 17 -6.02 8.18 -3.11
CA TYR A 17 -4.78 8.92 -3.41
C TYR A 17 -4.50 9.05 -4.92
N GLY A 18 -5.29 8.41 -5.78
CA GLY A 18 -5.12 8.45 -7.22
C GLY A 18 -4.47 7.19 -7.80
N ASP A 19 -4.72 7.01 -9.10
CA ASP A 19 -4.29 5.84 -9.87
C ASP A 19 -2.77 5.65 -9.86
N CYS A 20 -2.30 4.41 -9.81
CA CYS A 20 -0.88 4.12 -9.74
C CYS A 20 -0.23 4.18 -11.14
N PRO A 21 0.70 5.12 -11.41
CA PRO A 21 1.33 5.28 -12.72
C PRO A 21 2.25 4.11 -13.10
N HIS A 22 2.80 3.39 -12.11
CA HIS A 22 3.65 2.21 -12.33
C HIS A 22 2.87 0.95 -12.70
N GLY A 23 1.53 1.03 -12.69
CA GLY A 23 0.63 -0.05 -13.07
C GLY A 23 0.37 -1.06 -11.96
N ARG A 24 -0.72 -1.82 -12.15
CA ARG A 24 -1.31 -2.67 -11.11
C ARG A 24 -0.35 -3.74 -10.55
N ALA A 25 0.48 -4.35 -11.39
CA ALA A 25 1.39 -5.40 -10.95
C ALA A 25 2.49 -4.86 -10.02
N ALA A 26 3.00 -3.65 -10.30
CA ALA A 26 3.99 -2.97 -9.47
C ALA A 26 3.37 -2.57 -8.12
N LEU A 27 2.16 -2.00 -8.15
CA LEU A 27 1.41 -1.63 -6.94
C LEU A 27 1.21 -2.82 -6.00
N LEU A 28 0.75 -3.96 -6.52
CA LEU A 28 0.49 -5.14 -5.68
C LEU A 28 1.77 -5.66 -5.01
N ARG A 29 2.88 -5.70 -5.77
CA ARG A 29 4.17 -6.09 -5.22
C ARG A 29 4.65 -5.11 -4.15
N TRP A 30 4.54 -3.81 -4.42
CA TRP A 30 4.89 -2.76 -3.47
C TRP A 30 4.07 -2.87 -2.18
N ILE A 31 2.75 -3.11 -2.25
CA ILE A 31 1.88 -3.31 -1.08
C ILE A 31 2.35 -4.51 -0.24
N GLU A 32 2.74 -5.63 -0.88
CA GLU A 32 3.25 -6.81 -0.16
C GLU A 32 4.55 -6.49 0.60
N GLU A 33 5.46 -5.78 -0.04
CA GLU A 33 6.75 -5.37 0.54
C GLU A 33 6.52 -4.37 1.69
N GLU A 34 5.64 -3.39 1.50
CA GLU A 34 5.39 -2.35 2.49
C GLU A 34 4.64 -2.87 3.72
N ILE A 35 3.63 -3.72 3.54
CA ILE A 35 2.95 -4.37 4.68
C ILE A 35 3.92 -5.25 5.46
N SER A 36 4.85 -5.92 4.79
CA SER A 36 5.89 -6.71 5.45
C SER A 36 6.85 -5.81 6.24
N ARG A 37 7.20 -4.64 5.71
CA ARG A 37 8.01 -3.62 6.41
C ARG A 37 7.29 -3.07 7.64
N LEU A 38 6.04 -2.64 7.50
CA LEU A 38 5.22 -2.10 8.59
C LEU A 38 5.07 -3.12 9.73
N LYS A 39 4.88 -4.40 9.40
CA LYS A 39 4.87 -5.49 10.40
C LYS A 39 6.21 -5.64 11.12
N ALA A 40 7.33 -5.56 10.39
CA ALA A 40 8.66 -5.62 10.98
C ALA A 40 8.94 -4.42 11.90
N LEU A 41 8.37 -3.26 11.60
CA LEU A 41 8.42 -2.05 12.44
C LEU A 41 7.46 -2.11 13.64
N GLY A 42 6.66 -3.17 13.77
CA GLY A 42 5.70 -3.32 14.87
C GLY A 42 4.46 -2.44 14.75
N VAL A 43 4.16 -1.91 13.55
CA VAL A 43 2.96 -1.09 13.33
C VAL A 43 1.73 -1.96 13.56
N PRO A 44 0.85 -1.60 14.51
CA PRO A 44 -0.37 -2.34 14.77
C PRO A 44 -1.28 -2.29 13.54
N GLY A 45 -1.94 -3.41 13.23
CA GLY A 45 -2.94 -3.48 12.17
C GLY A 45 -4.14 -2.56 12.43
N GLY A 46 -5.04 -2.45 11.44
CA GLY A 46 -6.20 -1.58 11.52
C GLY A 46 -5.90 -0.17 11.00
N GLU A 47 -6.53 0.85 11.58
CA GLU A 47 -6.43 2.24 11.08
C GLU A 47 -4.99 2.78 11.02
N ALA A 48 -4.14 2.44 11.99
CA ALA A 48 -2.74 2.87 11.99
C ALA A 48 -1.97 2.32 10.79
N ALA A 49 -2.10 1.03 10.50
CA ALA A 49 -1.49 0.42 9.33
C ALA A 49 -2.04 0.98 8.01
N THR A 50 -3.34 1.29 7.94
CA THR A 50 -3.95 1.91 6.76
C THR A 50 -3.43 3.32 6.50
N MET A 51 -3.32 4.13 7.56
CA MET A 51 -2.80 5.50 7.46
C MET A 51 -1.32 5.50 7.04
N GLU A 52 -0.48 4.68 7.68
CA GLU A 52 0.94 4.56 7.32
C GLU A 52 1.11 4.08 5.88
N LEU A 53 0.31 3.10 5.45
CA LEU A 53 0.34 2.60 4.07
C LEU A 53 -0.04 3.69 3.05
N GLY A 54 -1.03 4.54 3.37
CA GLY A 54 -1.41 5.68 2.52
C GLY A 54 -0.31 6.75 2.42
N LEU A 55 0.35 7.07 3.52
CA LEU A 55 1.49 8.00 3.53
C LEU A 55 2.67 7.44 2.73
N SER A 56 3.01 6.16 2.95
CA SER A 56 4.02 5.46 2.16
C SER A 56 3.68 5.42 0.67
N TYR A 57 2.40 5.25 0.31
CA TYR A 57 1.97 5.23 -1.09
C TYR A 57 2.23 6.59 -1.77
N LEU A 58 1.84 7.69 -1.12
CA LEU A 58 2.12 9.03 -1.63
C LEU A 58 3.63 9.32 -1.73
N ALA A 59 4.41 8.88 -0.74
CA ALA A 59 5.86 9.03 -0.79
C ALA A 59 6.46 8.24 -1.96
N TRP A 60 6.01 7.00 -2.15
CA TRP A 60 6.44 6.15 -3.26
C TRP A 60 6.10 6.75 -4.63
N LEU A 61 4.93 7.39 -4.77
CA LEU A 61 4.55 8.12 -5.98
C LEU A 61 5.32 9.43 -6.18
N GLY A 62 5.78 10.05 -5.09
CA GLY A 62 6.49 11.34 -5.10
C GLY A 62 8.01 11.23 -5.27
N GLU A 63 8.59 10.04 -5.17
CA GLU A 63 10.01 9.77 -5.47
C GLU A 63 10.26 9.63 -7.00
N GLU A 64 9.66 10.52 -7.81
CA GLU A 64 9.97 10.71 -9.24
C GLU A 64 10.83 11.96 -9.51
#